data_AF-A0A238WWM3-F1
#
_entry.id   AF-A0A238WWM3-F1
#
_cell.length_a   1.000
_cell.length_b   1.000
_cell.length_c   1.000
_cell.angle_alpha   90.00
_cell.angle_beta   90.00
_cell.angle_gamma   90.00
#
_symmetry.space_group_name_H-M   'P 1'
#
loop_
_entity.id
_entity.type
_entity.pdbx_description
1 polymer ?
#
loop_
_entity_poly.entity_id
_entity_poly.type
_entity_poly.pdbx_seq_one_letter_code
_entity_poly.pdbx_strand_id
1 'polypeptide(L)'
;MYPSGHDNHIGSAMNIMPVHMEPSRSGWYADLGPRPAAFPLGILAARRARVEAALRPVLDVMQTVPPWVYLIPAVMIFSLGRVPAIIATIVYAIPPMLRLTKLAFKGVPADLRELGQAIGATPRTILWRIELPAARPTLLVGLNQCILLSLAMVVLAGLVGAGGLGAEVTRGLTRMEMGLGLRAGLGGQG
;
A
#
# COMPACT_ATOMS: atom_id res chain seq x y z
N MET A 1 27.27 -53.19 -26.00
CA MET A 1 25.81 -53.35 -26.22
C MET A 1 25.13 -51.99 -26.08
N TYR A 2 24.76 -51.36 -27.19
CA TYR A 2 23.60 -50.44 -27.25
C TYR A 2 22.38 -51.28 -27.65
N PRO A 3 21.17 -50.97 -27.15
CA PRO A 3 20.25 -50.05 -27.85
C PRO A 3 19.45 -49.16 -26.87
N SER A 4 18.56 -48.22 -27.21
CA SER A 4 18.28 -47.30 -28.33
C SER A 4 16.96 -46.62 -27.93
N GLY A 5 16.83 -45.31 -28.13
CA GLY A 5 15.59 -44.55 -27.96
C GLY A 5 15.79 -43.41 -26.95
N HIS A 6 16.08 -42.17 -27.37
CA HIS A 6 15.05 -41.18 -27.74
C HIS A 6 13.96 -41.20 -26.65
N ASP A 7 13.95 -40.28 -25.69
CA ASP A 7 13.21 -39.03 -25.88
C ASP A 7 13.61 -37.88 -24.93
N ASN A 8 13.39 -36.69 -25.46
CA ASN A 8 13.92 -35.40 -25.10
C ASN A 8 13.17 -34.76 -23.91
N HIS A 9 13.58 -35.02 -22.66
CA HIS A 9 12.92 -34.41 -21.48
C HIS A 9 13.39 -32.99 -21.11
N ILE A 10 14.31 -32.40 -21.86
CA ILE A 10 14.54 -30.94 -21.86
C ILE A 10 13.40 -30.15 -22.56
N GLY A 11 12.39 -30.85 -23.11
CA GLY A 11 11.20 -30.25 -23.75
C GLY A 11 9.95 -30.08 -22.88
N SER A 12 9.91 -30.55 -21.62
CA SER A 12 8.73 -30.38 -20.74
C SER A 12 8.83 -29.22 -19.74
N ALA A 13 9.97 -28.53 -19.68
CA ALA A 13 10.13 -27.31 -18.88
C ALA A 13 9.92 -26.01 -19.69
N MET A 14 9.56 -26.12 -20.98
CA MET A 14 9.47 -25.00 -21.92
C MET A 14 8.18 -25.03 -22.75
N ASN A 15 7.04 -25.30 -22.11
CA ASN A 15 5.72 -25.09 -22.71
C ASN A 15 4.61 -24.81 -21.66
N ILE A 16 4.52 -23.55 -21.21
CA ILE A 16 3.25 -22.94 -20.75
C ILE A 16 3.20 -21.45 -21.11
N MET A 17 3.73 -21.11 -22.29
CA MET A 17 3.55 -19.76 -22.84
C MET A 17 3.09 -19.89 -24.30
N PRO A 18 1.78 -19.77 -24.57
CA PRO A 18 1.34 -19.46 -25.92
C PRO A 18 1.56 -17.97 -26.18
N VAL A 19 2.68 -17.70 -26.85
CA VAL A 19 2.93 -16.50 -27.65
C VAL A 19 1.97 -16.53 -28.84
N HIS A 20 0.75 -16.03 -28.67
CA HIS A 20 -0.16 -15.61 -29.75
C HIS A 20 -0.94 -14.36 -29.29
N MET A 21 -0.25 -13.23 -29.19
CA MET A 21 -0.90 -11.93 -29.35
C MET A 21 -0.28 -11.29 -30.57
N GLU A 22 -0.87 -11.59 -31.73
CA GLU A 22 -0.70 -10.73 -32.90
C GLU A 22 -1.14 -9.30 -32.53
N PRO A 23 -0.38 -8.27 -32.92
CA PRO A 23 -0.77 -6.89 -32.68
C PRO A 23 -1.84 -6.50 -33.69
N SER A 24 -3.12 -6.76 -33.38
CA SER A 24 -4.24 -6.18 -34.12
C SER A 24 -4.37 -4.69 -33.79
N ARG A 25 -4.01 -3.88 -34.79
CA ARG A 25 -3.86 -2.42 -34.76
C ARG A 25 -5.21 -1.68 -34.86
N SER A 26 -6.21 -1.94 -34.01
CA SER A 26 -7.48 -1.19 -34.12
C SER A 26 -8.39 -1.05 -32.88
N GLY A 27 -7.99 -1.47 -31.66
CA GLY A 27 -8.88 -1.41 -30.49
C GLY A 27 -8.61 -0.30 -29.46
N TRP A 28 -7.39 0.22 -29.37
CA TRP A 28 -6.94 0.98 -28.19
C TRP A 28 -7.42 2.43 -28.13
N TYR A 29 -8.07 2.94 -29.17
CA TYR A 29 -8.57 4.31 -29.24
C TYR A 29 -10.07 4.44 -28.88
N ALA A 30 -10.80 3.33 -28.76
CA ALA A 30 -12.25 3.34 -28.53
C ALA A 30 -12.67 3.18 -27.06
N ASP A 31 -11.73 2.88 -26.14
CA ASP A 31 -12.00 2.81 -24.69
C ASP A 31 -11.29 3.94 -23.91
N LEU A 32 -11.16 5.12 -24.56
CA LEU A 32 -10.79 6.37 -23.89
C LEU A 32 -11.97 6.90 -23.05
N GLY A 33 -12.26 6.19 -21.96
CA GLY A 33 -12.95 6.75 -20.81
C GLY A 33 -12.06 7.77 -20.08
N PRO A 34 -12.60 8.89 -19.56
CA PRO A 34 -11.82 10.06 -19.17
C PRO A 34 -11.17 9.89 -17.79
N ARG A 35 -9.92 9.40 -17.66
CA ARG A 35 -9.21 9.44 -16.36
C ARG A 35 -7.68 9.70 -16.37
N PRO A 36 -7.12 10.63 -17.16
CA PRO A 36 -5.84 11.24 -16.78
C PRO A 36 -5.98 12.29 -15.65
N ALA A 37 -7.18 12.54 -15.13
CA ALA A 37 -7.45 13.59 -14.14
C ALA A 37 -7.22 13.18 -12.68
N ALA A 38 -7.28 11.89 -12.32
CA ALA A 38 -7.15 11.46 -10.93
C ALA A 38 -5.72 11.62 -10.38
N PHE A 39 -4.72 11.34 -11.21
CA PHE A 39 -3.30 11.40 -10.84
C PHE A 39 -2.78 12.84 -10.60
N PRO A 40 -3.07 13.84 -11.44
CA PRO A 40 -2.67 15.22 -11.19
C PRO A 40 -3.44 15.89 -10.04
N LEU A 41 -4.68 15.50 -9.76
CA LEU A 41 -5.47 16.03 -8.64
C LEU A 41 -4.93 15.57 -7.27
N GLY A 42 -4.54 14.29 -7.15
CA GLY A 42 -3.91 13.77 -5.93
C GLY A 42 -2.59 14.47 -5.58
N ILE A 43 -1.83 14.89 -6.60
CA ILE A 43 -0.55 15.57 -6.45
C ILE A 43 -0.73 17.06 -6.11
N LEU A 44 -1.78 17.70 -6.64
CA LEU A 44 -2.11 19.09 -6.30
C LEU A 44 -2.65 19.21 -4.86
N ALA A 45 -3.41 18.21 -4.40
CA ALA A 45 -3.92 18.13 -3.03
C ALA A 45 -2.79 17.94 -1.99
N ALA A 46 -1.75 17.17 -2.33
CA ALA A 46 -0.60 16.92 -1.45
C ALA A 46 0.37 18.12 -1.30
N ARG A 47 0.28 19.15 -2.16
CA ARG A 47 1.29 20.23 -2.24
C ARG A 47 0.89 21.57 -1.63
N ARG A 48 -0.39 21.81 -1.33
CA ARG A 48 -0.81 23.10 -0.75
C ARG A 48 -0.72 23.07 0.77
N ALA A 49 0.22 23.81 1.34
CA ALA A 49 0.34 24.03 2.78
C ALA A 49 -0.95 24.53 3.46
N ARG A 50 -1.84 25.21 2.70
CA ARG A 50 -3.18 25.62 3.17
C ARG A 50 -4.17 24.45 3.27
N VAL A 51 -4.12 23.51 2.33
CA VAL A 51 -4.94 22.28 2.38
C VAL A 51 -4.43 21.38 3.50
N GLU A 52 -3.11 21.29 3.66
CA GLU A 52 -2.50 20.62 4.81
C GLU A 52 -2.92 21.27 6.13
N ALA A 53 -2.84 22.60 6.26
CA ALA A 53 -3.23 23.29 7.49
C ALA A 53 -4.72 23.10 7.84
N ALA A 54 -5.60 23.01 6.84
CA ALA A 54 -7.01 22.69 7.03
C ALA A 54 -7.24 21.21 7.39
N LEU A 55 -6.44 20.29 6.83
CA LEU A 55 -6.52 18.86 7.10
C LEU A 55 -5.87 18.44 8.42
N ARG A 56 -4.85 19.16 8.91
CA ARG A 56 -4.15 18.87 10.17
C ARG A 56 -5.08 18.53 11.34
N PRO A 57 -6.08 19.35 11.71
CA PRO A 57 -6.96 19.01 12.83
C PRO A 57 -7.72 17.70 12.59
N VAL A 58 -8.15 17.42 11.35
CA VAL A 58 -8.79 16.14 11.01
C VAL A 58 -7.80 14.98 11.14
N LEU A 59 -6.58 15.14 10.64
CA LEU A 59 -5.54 14.11 10.71
C LEU A 59 -5.08 13.83 12.14
N ASP A 60 -5.05 14.85 12.99
CA ASP A 60 -4.72 14.75 14.41
C ASP A 60 -5.82 13.99 15.16
N VAL A 61 -7.10 14.30 14.89
CA VAL A 61 -8.21 13.48 15.38
C VAL A 61 -8.09 12.05 14.85
N MET A 62 -7.72 11.88 13.58
CA MET A 62 -7.63 10.56 12.99
C MET A 62 -6.55 9.66 13.64
N GLN A 63 -5.47 10.25 14.16
CA GLN A 63 -4.41 9.51 14.85
C GLN A 63 -4.70 9.26 16.33
N THR A 64 -5.56 10.06 16.97
CA THR A 64 -5.88 9.91 18.40
C THR A 64 -7.02 8.91 18.64
N VAL A 65 -7.89 8.71 17.66
CA VAL A 65 -9.04 7.81 17.78
C VAL A 65 -8.60 6.35 17.60
N PRO A 66 -8.97 5.45 18.53
CA PRO A 66 -8.63 4.03 18.42
C PRO A 66 -9.23 3.37 17.16
N PRO A 67 -8.53 2.37 16.58
CA PRO A 67 -8.97 1.61 15.41
C PRO A 67 -10.43 1.10 15.47
N TRP A 68 -10.85 0.60 16.64
CA TRP A 68 -12.17 0.02 16.86
C TRP A 68 -13.32 1.03 16.71
N VAL A 69 -13.05 2.31 16.99
CA VAL A 69 -14.04 3.39 16.89
C VAL A 69 -14.41 3.65 15.42
N TYR A 70 -13.46 3.50 14.49
CA TYR A 70 -13.71 3.61 13.05
C TYR A 70 -14.62 2.51 12.51
N LEU A 71 -14.64 1.35 13.17
CA LEU A 71 -15.47 0.23 12.75
C LEU A 71 -16.95 0.48 13.07
N ILE A 72 -17.29 1.26 14.11
CA ILE A 72 -18.68 1.52 14.52
C ILE A 72 -19.52 2.12 13.36
N PRO A 73 -19.17 3.29 12.78
CA PRO A 73 -19.95 3.86 11.69
C PRO A 73 -19.87 3.01 10.41
N ALA A 74 -18.73 2.36 10.15
CA ALA A 74 -18.56 1.54 8.96
C ALA A 74 -19.44 0.27 9.01
N VAL A 75 -19.55 -0.38 10.18
CA VAL A 75 -20.41 -1.55 10.40
C VAL A 75 -21.89 -1.15 10.39
N MET A 76 -22.25 0.03 10.91
CA MET A 76 -23.63 0.52 10.85
C MET A 76 -24.15 0.69 9.42
N ILE A 77 -23.27 1.05 8.48
CA ILE A 77 -23.64 1.31 7.08
C ILE A 77 -23.46 0.05 6.20
N PHE A 78 -22.42 -0.75 6.43
CA PHE A 78 -22.03 -1.86 5.56
C PHE A 78 -22.19 -3.25 6.19
N SER A 79 -22.76 -3.33 7.39
CA SER A 79 -22.81 -4.54 8.24
C SER A 79 -21.42 -5.09 8.59
N LEU A 80 -21.35 -6.09 9.47
CA LEU A 80 -20.08 -6.74 9.78
C LEU A 80 -19.50 -7.42 8.53
N GLY A 81 -18.21 -7.21 8.28
CA GLY A 81 -17.52 -7.88 7.18
C GLY A 81 -16.22 -7.22 6.76
N ARG A 82 -15.75 -7.62 5.57
CA ARG A 82 -14.46 -7.18 5.00
C ARG A 82 -14.45 -5.70 4.58
N VAL A 83 -15.59 -5.18 4.12
CA VAL A 83 -15.71 -3.81 3.62
C VAL A 83 -15.43 -2.76 4.71
N PRO A 84 -16.07 -2.81 5.90
CA PRO A 84 -15.73 -1.92 7.02
C PRO A 84 -14.25 -1.94 7.41
N ALA A 85 -13.64 -3.13 7.40
CA ALA A 85 -12.23 -3.32 7.74
C ALA A 85 -11.28 -2.62 6.76
N ILE A 86 -11.56 -2.73 5.46
CA ILE A 86 -10.78 -2.05 4.42
C ILE A 86 -10.91 -0.53 4.58
N ILE A 87 -12.12 -0.03 4.78
CA ILE A 87 -12.37 1.42 4.96
C ILE A 87 -11.62 1.93 6.19
N ALA A 88 -11.74 1.26 7.33
CA ALA A 88 -11.04 1.64 8.55
C ALA A 88 -9.52 1.63 8.36
N THR A 89 -8.98 0.67 7.61
CA THR A 89 -7.54 0.58 7.30
C THR A 89 -7.07 1.74 6.44
N ILE A 90 -7.82 2.11 5.40
CA ILE A 90 -7.50 3.25 4.54
C ILE A 90 -7.50 4.54 5.35
N VAL A 91 -8.57 4.77 6.12
CA VAL A 91 -8.72 5.95 6.99
C VAL A 91 -7.55 6.06 7.96
N TYR A 92 -7.15 4.95 8.58
CA TYR A 92 -6.05 4.92 9.53
C TYR A 92 -4.65 5.13 8.88
N ALA A 93 -4.46 4.69 7.63
CA ALA A 93 -3.18 4.82 6.93
C ALA A 93 -2.95 6.20 6.30
N ILE A 94 -3.99 7.02 6.10
CA ILE A 94 -3.88 8.35 5.48
C ILE A 94 -2.96 9.31 6.27
N PRO A 95 -3.15 9.51 7.60
CA PRO A 95 -2.33 10.45 8.37
C PRO A 95 -0.82 10.19 8.34
N PRO A 96 -0.32 8.96 8.59
CA PRO A 96 1.12 8.71 8.52
C PRO A 96 1.65 8.89 7.09
N MET A 97 0.92 8.45 6.06
CA MET A 97 1.35 8.59 4.67
C MET A 97 1.53 10.06 4.26
N LEU A 98 0.60 10.93 4.66
CA LEU A 98 0.70 12.36 4.36
C LEU A 98 1.90 13.00 5.08
N ARG A 99 2.12 12.64 6.34
CA ARG A 99 3.24 13.15 7.15
C ARG A 99 4.60 12.72 6.56
N LEU A 100 4.71 11.47 6.12
CA LEU A 100 5.91 10.92 5.49
C LEU A 100 6.17 11.54 4.11
N THR A 101 5.12 11.72 3.31
CA THR A 101 5.20 12.41 2.00
C THR A 101 5.73 13.84 2.17
N LYS A 102 5.22 14.57 3.17
CA LYS A 102 5.70 15.91 3.47
C LYS A 102 7.18 15.92 3.87
N LEU A 103 7.61 14.98 4.70
CA LEU A 103 9.01 14.84 5.07
C LEU A 103 9.89 14.55 3.85
N ALA A 104 9.41 13.70 2.93
CA ALA A 104 10.10 13.39 1.69
C ALA A 104 10.33 14.62 0.82
N PHE A 105 9.32 15.47 0.63
CA PHE A 105 9.47 16.71 -0.14
C PHE A 105 10.26 17.80 0.59
N LYS A 106 10.17 17.89 1.92
CA LYS A 106 11.02 18.79 2.71
C LYS A 106 12.50 18.41 2.67
N GLY A 107 12.79 17.12 2.48
CA GLY A 107 14.17 16.63 2.36
C GLY A 107 14.83 16.92 1.01
N VAL A 108 14.09 17.45 0.02
CA VAL A 108 14.66 17.82 -1.28
C VAL A 108 15.37 19.17 -1.15
N PRO A 109 16.68 19.28 -1.50
CA PRO A 109 17.41 20.53 -1.47
C PRO A 109 16.71 21.62 -2.29
N ALA A 110 16.56 22.81 -1.71
CA ALA A 110 15.93 23.95 -2.38
C ALA A 110 16.70 24.36 -3.65
N ASP A 111 18.02 24.20 -3.63
CA ASP A 111 18.94 24.49 -4.73
C ASP A 111 18.54 23.76 -6.01
N LEU A 112 18.08 22.49 -5.92
CA LEU A 112 17.63 21.73 -7.10
C LEU A 112 16.39 22.36 -7.75
N ARG A 113 15.52 22.98 -6.95
CA ARG A 113 14.34 23.68 -7.43
C ARG A 113 14.71 25.03 -8.04
N GLU A 114 15.63 25.76 -7.42
CA GLU A 114 16.12 27.05 -7.92
C GLU A 114 16.90 26.88 -9.23
N LEU A 115 17.74 25.85 -9.34
CA LEU A 115 18.40 25.46 -10.58
C LEU A 115 17.36 25.14 -11.66
N GLY A 116 16.35 24.32 -11.37
CA GLY A 116 15.24 24.03 -12.28
C GLY A 116 14.49 25.28 -12.78
N GLN A 117 14.36 26.30 -11.94
CA GLN A 117 13.77 27.59 -12.32
C GLN A 117 14.73 28.43 -13.18
N ALA A 118 16.03 28.41 -12.89
CA ALA A 118 17.05 29.13 -13.65
C ALA A 118 17.20 28.62 -15.10
N ILE A 119 16.99 27.31 -15.34
CA ILE A 119 16.89 26.71 -16.69
C ILE A 119 15.51 26.89 -17.35
N GLY A 120 14.58 27.64 -16.73
CA GLY A 120 13.26 27.93 -17.30
C GLY A 120 12.29 26.75 -17.30
N ALA A 121 12.53 25.72 -16.49
CA ALA A 121 11.65 24.55 -16.45
C ALA A 121 10.31 24.89 -15.79
N THR A 122 9.21 24.38 -16.36
CA THR A 122 7.88 24.59 -15.77
C THR A 122 7.77 23.94 -14.38
N PRO A 123 6.94 24.47 -13.47
CA PRO A 123 6.75 23.88 -12.13
C PRO A 123 6.33 22.41 -12.14
N ARG A 124 5.60 21.99 -13.20
CA ARG A 124 5.23 20.58 -13.42
C ARG A 124 6.45 19.74 -13.79
N THR A 125 7.31 20.23 -14.68
CA THR A 125 8.56 19.56 -15.06
C THR A 125 9.49 19.42 -13.85
N ILE A 126 9.66 20.48 -13.06
CA ILE A 126 10.48 20.46 -11.83
C ILE A 126 9.96 19.40 -10.86
N LEU A 127 8.66 19.34 -10.63
CA LEU A 127 8.06 18.32 -9.76
C LEU A 127 8.34 16.90 -10.26
N TRP A 128 7.99 16.60 -11.52
CA TRP A 128 8.06 15.23 -12.04
C TRP A 128 9.48 14.73 -12.31
N ARG A 129 10.38 15.62 -12.72
CA ARG A 129 11.74 15.25 -13.15
C ARG A 129 12.83 15.52 -12.12
N ILE A 130 12.59 16.40 -11.15
CA ILE A 130 13.60 16.78 -10.15
C ILE A 130 13.14 16.36 -8.75
N GLU A 131 12.04 16.93 -8.27
CA GLU A 131 11.63 16.73 -6.87
C GLU A 131 11.11 15.31 -6.60
N LEU A 132 10.29 14.74 -7.49
CA LEU A 132 9.76 13.40 -7.31
C LEU A 132 10.87 12.34 -7.28
N PRO A 133 11.82 12.26 -8.24
CA PRO A 133 12.91 11.31 -8.16
C PRO A 133 13.83 11.54 -6.96
N ALA A 134 14.07 12.79 -6.55
CA ALA A 134 14.84 13.09 -5.34
C ALA A 134 14.13 12.62 -4.06
N ALA A 135 12.80 12.72 -3.99
CA ALA A 135 11.99 12.30 -2.86
C ALA A 135 11.69 10.80 -2.82
N ARG A 136 11.93 10.05 -3.91
CA ARG A 136 11.61 8.61 -4.03
C ARG A 136 12.12 7.74 -2.88
N PRO A 137 13.39 7.83 -2.45
CA PRO A 137 13.91 6.95 -1.39
C PRO A 137 13.10 7.12 -0.09
N THR A 138 12.81 8.36 0.27
CA THR A 138 12.02 8.69 1.46
C THR A 138 10.55 8.28 1.32
N LEU A 139 9.98 8.41 0.12
CA LEU A 139 8.62 7.93 -0.17
C LEU A 139 8.52 6.40 -0.04
N LEU A 140 9.54 5.66 -0.47
CA LEU A 140 9.58 4.20 -0.35
C LEU A 140 9.70 3.75 1.12
N VAL A 141 10.49 4.46 1.94
CA VAL A 141 10.53 4.24 3.39
C VAL A 141 9.15 4.49 4.01
N GLY A 142 8.48 5.57 3.60
CA GLY A 142 7.15 5.89 4.08
C GLY A 142 6.09 4.88 3.66
N LEU A 143 6.17 4.38 2.43
CA LEU A 143 5.31 3.32 1.92
C LEU A 143 5.47 2.03 2.71
N ASN A 144 6.71 1.64 3.03
CA ASN A 144 6.97 0.48 3.88
C ASN A 144 6.28 0.62 5.24
N GLN A 145 6.34 1.80 5.86
CA GLN A 145 5.64 2.05 7.12
C GLN A 145 4.12 1.94 6.98
N CYS A 146 3.55 2.41 5.87
CA CYS A 146 2.12 2.28 5.61
C CYS A 146 1.72 0.82 5.37
N ILE A 147 2.55 0.01 4.73
CA ILE A 147 2.33 -1.43 4.55
C ILE A 147 2.31 -2.12 5.93
N LEU A 148 3.31 -1.85 6.78
CA LEU A 148 3.37 -2.44 8.12
C LEU A 148 2.15 -2.07 8.97
N LEU A 149 1.74 -0.80 8.96
CA LEU A 149 0.52 -0.34 9.66
C LEU A 149 -0.75 -0.96 9.10
N SER A 150 -0.83 -1.11 7.77
CA SER A 150 -1.99 -1.73 7.11
C SER A 150 -2.08 -3.22 7.44
N LEU A 151 -0.96 -3.94 7.47
CA LEU A 151 -0.92 -5.34 7.88
C LEU A 151 -1.33 -5.50 9.35
N ALA A 152 -0.84 -4.64 10.25
CA ALA A 152 -1.26 -4.63 11.64
C ALA A 152 -2.78 -4.40 11.78
N MET A 153 -3.33 -3.46 11.00
CA MET A 153 -4.76 -3.17 11.00
C MET A 153 -5.61 -4.33 10.46
N VAL A 154 -5.13 -5.04 9.44
CA VAL A 154 -5.82 -6.24 8.91
C VAL A 154 -5.93 -7.31 10.00
N VAL A 155 -4.90 -7.50 10.83
CA VAL A 155 -4.94 -8.43 11.98
C VAL A 155 -5.97 -7.96 13.01
N LEU A 156 -5.97 -6.67 13.37
CA LEU A 156 -6.95 -6.11 14.29
C LEU A 156 -8.39 -6.30 13.78
N ALA A 157 -8.64 -6.01 12.50
CA ALA A 157 -9.95 -6.24 11.91
C ALA A 157 -10.37 -7.73 11.94
N GLY A 158 -9.41 -8.65 11.83
CA GLY A 158 -9.63 -10.08 12.02
C GLY A 158 -10.17 -10.43 13.41
N LEU A 159 -9.69 -9.76 14.46
CA LEU A 159 -10.16 -9.93 15.84
C LEU A 159 -11.62 -9.49 16.02
N VAL A 160 -12.09 -8.49 15.27
CA VAL A 160 -13.47 -7.98 15.34
C VAL A 160 -14.42 -8.70 14.36
N GLY A 161 -13.95 -9.79 13.75
CA GLY A 161 -14.81 -10.66 12.95
C GLY A 161 -14.93 -10.26 11.47
N ALA A 162 -14.02 -9.43 10.94
CA ALA A 162 -13.99 -9.11 9.51
C ALA A 162 -13.56 -10.29 8.62
N GLY A 163 -13.01 -11.37 9.21
CA GLY A 163 -12.50 -12.54 8.50
C GLY A 163 -11.23 -12.26 7.68
N GLY A 164 -10.84 -13.19 6.80
CA GLY A 164 -9.69 -13.01 5.89
C GLY A 164 -8.32 -13.26 6.54
N LEU A 165 -7.26 -12.68 5.96
CA LEU A 165 -5.86 -12.87 6.41
C LEU A 165 -5.68 -12.55 7.91
N GLY A 166 -6.37 -11.54 8.43
CA GLY A 166 -6.31 -11.20 9.85
C GLY A 166 -6.86 -12.28 10.77
N ALA A 167 -7.91 -12.99 10.35
CA ALA A 167 -8.47 -14.10 11.11
C ALA A 167 -7.50 -15.30 11.13
N GLU A 168 -6.78 -15.55 10.03
CA GLU A 168 -5.80 -16.64 9.98
C GLU A 168 -4.56 -16.34 10.83
N VAL A 169 -4.05 -15.10 10.77
CA VAL A 169 -2.95 -14.64 11.64
C VAL A 169 -3.37 -14.72 13.11
N THR A 170 -4.59 -14.29 13.44
CA THR A 170 -5.13 -14.37 14.80
C THR A 170 -5.23 -15.81 15.29
N ARG A 171 -5.75 -16.74 14.47
CA ARG A 171 -5.81 -18.17 14.80
C ARG A 171 -4.42 -18.76 15.02
N GLY A 172 -3.44 -18.35 14.20
CA GLY A 172 -2.04 -18.72 14.38
C GLY A 172 -1.47 -18.26 15.72
N LEU A 173 -1.69 -16.99 16.08
CA LEU A 173 -1.28 -16.40 17.36
C LEU A 173 -1.90 -17.14 18.56
N THR A 174 -3.22 -17.35 18.56
CA THR A 174 -3.90 -18.07 19.65
C THR A 174 -3.38 -19.50 19.80
N ARG A 175 -3.08 -20.19 18.70
CA ARG A 175 -2.48 -21.54 18.74
C ARG A 175 -1.06 -21.53 19.28
N MET A 176 -0.25 -20.53 18.92
CA MET A 176 1.12 -20.38 19.42
C MET A 176 1.16 -20.07 20.92
N GLU A 177 0.32 -19.16 21.41
CA GLU A 177 0.22 -18.86 22.84
C GLU A 177 -0.28 -20.05 23.65
N MET A 178 -1.26 -20.80 23.13
CA MET A 178 -1.69 -22.07 23.74
C MET A 178 -0.54 -23.09 23.79
N GLY A 179 0.26 -23.18 22.73
CA GLY A 179 1.43 -24.06 22.67
C GLY A 179 2.54 -23.64 23.65
N LEU A 180 2.81 -22.34 23.78
CA LEU A 180 3.76 -21.80 24.76
C LEU A 180 3.24 -21.98 26.20
N GLY A 181 1.96 -21.70 26.46
CA GLY A 181 1.33 -21.89 27.76
C GLY A 181 1.32 -23.35 28.20
N LEU A 182 1.06 -24.27 27.28
CA LEU A 182 1.14 -25.71 27.55
C LEU A 182 2.57 -26.16 27.87
N ARG A 183 3.56 -25.68 27.10
CA ARG A 183 4.98 -25.98 27.35
C ARG A 183 5.47 -25.37 28.66
N ALA A 184 5.03 -24.16 29.00
CA ALA A 184 5.36 -23.51 30.27
C ALA A 184 4.72 -24.24 31.47
N GLY A 185 3.47 -24.72 31.34
CA GLY A 185 2.79 -25.49 32.38
C GLY A 185 3.37 -26.90 32.58
N LEU A 186 3.84 -27.54 31.51
CA LEU A 186 4.47 -28.87 31.57
C LEU A 186 5.96 -28.81 31.97
N GLY A 187 6.68 -27.74 31.62
CA GLY A 187 8.10 -27.54 31.95
C GLY A 187 8.39 -26.86 33.28
N GLY A 188 7.35 -26.35 33.98
CA GLY A 188 7.47 -25.75 35.31
C GLY A 188 7.54 -26.74 36.48
N GLN A 189 7.66 -28.05 36.20
CA GLN A 189 7.93 -29.09 37.20
C GLN A 189 9.24 -29.81 36.82
N GLY A 190 10.37 -29.29 37.31
CA GLY A 190 11.69 -29.86 37.10
C GLY A 190 12.80 -28.94 37.57
#